data_AF-A0A497J5H8-F1
#
_entry.id   AF-A0A497J5H8-F1
#
_cell.length_a   1.000
_cell.length_b   1.000
_cell.length_c   1.000
_cell.angle_alpha   90.00
_cell.angle_beta   90.00
_cell.angle_gamma   90.00
#
_symmetry.space_group_name_H-M   'P 1'
#
loop_
_entity.id
_entity.type
_entity.pdbx_description
1 polymer ?
#
loop_
_entity_poly.entity_id
_entity_poly.type
_entity_poly.pdbx_seq_one_letter_code
_entity_poly.pdbx_strand_id
1 'polypeptide(L)'
;MFTEKILEELRDISDEQKIRKNREYIVGFATFFSKNFEEILKRVEKTLNNESEKIICIGKGEIIDSGAKQFEIKKAVFMEYYDYPSTTAVFIRLYKIRNKKEWISLYIDENPITPWWSEEERGGR
;
A
#
# COMPACT_ATOMS: atom_id res chain seq x y z
N MET A 1 12.66 -1.57 -5.69
CA MET A 1 11.29 -2.04 -5.43
C MET A 1 10.51 -0.94 -4.74
N PHE A 2 9.28 -0.67 -5.17
CA PHE A 2 8.43 0.38 -4.59
C PHE A 2 8.17 0.14 -3.11
N THR A 3 7.93 -1.11 -2.72
CA THR A 3 7.69 -1.53 -1.33
C THR A 3 8.82 -1.13 -0.40
N GLU A 4 10.06 -1.44 -0.79
CA GLU A 4 11.25 -1.10 0.01
C GLU A 4 11.43 0.42 0.13
N LYS A 5 11.24 1.15 -0.99
CA LYS A 5 11.35 2.62 -0.99
C LYS A 5 10.29 3.27 -0.09
N ILE A 6 9.04 2.81 -0.18
CA ILE A 6 7.93 3.33 0.62
C ILE A 6 8.21 3.08 2.11
N LEU A 7 8.66 1.88 2.48
CA LEU A 7 8.94 1.58 3.88
C LEU A 7 10.13 2.38 4.42
N GLU A 8 11.19 2.56 3.64
CA GLU A 8 12.32 3.40 4.05
C GLU A 8 11.91 4.87 4.25
N GLU A 9 11.07 5.45 3.37
CA GLU A 9 10.53 6.82 3.51
C GLU A 9 9.67 7.00 4.78
N LEU A 10 9.12 5.90 5.32
CA LEU A 10 8.22 5.88 6.47
C LEU A 10 8.89 5.37 7.76
N ARG A 11 10.19 5.06 7.71
CA ARG A 11 10.90 4.36 8.78
C ARG A 11 11.01 5.14 10.08
N ASP A 12 11.12 6.46 9.99
CA ASP A 12 11.22 7.37 11.14
C ASP A 12 9.90 7.50 11.92
N ILE A 13 8.76 7.18 11.31
CA ILE A 13 7.43 7.33 11.93
C ILE A 13 6.70 6.01 12.19
N SER A 14 7.25 4.89 11.72
CA SER A 14 6.69 3.55 11.93
C SER A 14 7.03 2.97 13.29
N ASP A 15 6.04 2.31 13.91
CA ASP A 15 6.23 1.51 15.13
C ASP A 15 6.81 0.13 14.81
N GLU A 16 6.39 -0.46 13.70
CA GLU A 16 6.85 -1.76 13.21
C GLU A 16 6.88 -1.73 11.68
N GLN A 17 7.87 -2.41 11.09
CA GLN A 17 7.93 -2.67 9.65
C GLN A 17 8.35 -4.12 9.39
N LYS A 18 7.78 -4.72 8.35
CA LYS A 18 8.13 -6.06 7.87
C LYS A 18 8.11 -6.08 6.34
N ILE A 19 9.09 -6.78 5.76
CA ILE A 19 9.12 -7.14 4.35
C ILE A 19 9.16 -8.65 4.24
N ARG A 20 8.37 -9.22 3.34
CA ARG A 20 8.48 -10.62 2.96
C ARG A 20 8.57 -10.73 1.45
N LYS A 21 9.30 -11.74 0.98
CA LYS A 21 9.46 -12.04 -0.44
C LYS A 21 9.05 -13.48 -0.68
N ASN A 22 8.35 -13.72 -1.78
CA ASN A 22 8.03 -15.06 -2.26
C ASN A 22 8.16 -15.06 -3.79
N ARG A 23 9.25 -15.66 -4.29
CA ARG A 23 9.69 -15.47 -5.68
C ARG A 23 9.85 -13.96 -5.96
N GLU A 24 9.27 -13.48 -7.05
CA GLU A 24 9.28 -12.06 -7.43
C GLU A 24 8.30 -11.21 -6.61
N TYR A 25 7.31 -11.81 -5.93
CA TYR A 25 6.34 -11.04 -5.15
C TYR A 25 6.98 -10.51 -3.87
N ILE A 26 6.77 -9.22 -3.63
CA ILE A 26 7.25 -8.54 -2.43
C ILE A 26 6.04 -7.98 -1.70
N VAL A 27 5.95 -8.24 -0.40
CA VAL A 27 4.92 -7.64 0.45
C VAL A 27 5.56 -6.83 1.56
N GLY A 28 4.99 -5.66 1.81
CA GLY A 28 5.38 -4.73 2.85
C GLY A 28 4.25 -4.56 3.86
N PHE A 29 4.64 -4.43 5.11
CA PHE A 29 3.74 -4.12 6.21
C PHE A 29 4.37 -3.10 7.12
N ALA A 30 3.57 -2.14 7.59
CA ALA A 30 3.98 -1.23 8.65
C ALA A 30 2.81 -0.80 9.53
N THR A 31 3.09 -0.50 10.81
CA THR A 31 2.14 0.10 11.75
C THR A 31 2.60 1.45 12.25
N PHE A 32 1.65 2.31 12.60
CA PHE A 32 1.93 3.67 13.04
C PHE A 32 0.90 4.17 14.07
N PHE A 33 1.29 5.20 14.82
CA PHE A 33 0.37 6.01 15.60
C PHE A 33 -0.71 6.69 14.74
N SER A 34 -1.94 6.76 15.27
CA SER A 34 -3.14 7.22 14.55
C SER A 34 -3.12 8.67 14.05
N LYS A 35 -2.24 9.51 14.58
CA LYS A 35 -2.08 10.92 14.17
C LYS A 35 -1.35 11.09 12.84
N ASN A 36 -0.62 10.07 12.37
CA ASN A 36 0.28 10.18 11.23
C ASN A 36 -0.40 9.94 9.86
N PHE A 37 -1.73 9.78 9.81
CA PHE A 37 -2.42 9.29 8.60
C PHE A 37 -2.15 10.11 7.34
N GLU A 38 -2.35 11.43 7.40
CA GLU A 38 -2.14 12.30 6.22
C GLU A 38 -0.66 12.38 5.83
N GLU A 39 0.25 12.34 6.80
CA GLU A 39 1.69 12.36 6.55
C GLU A 39 2.15 11.08 5.85
N ILE A 40 1.65 9.91 6.30
CA ILE A 40 1.92 8.62 5.65
C ILE A 40 1.42 8.64 4.22
N LEU A 41 0.17 9.07 4.01
CA LEU A 41 -0.44 9.17 2.68
C LEU A 41 0.43 10.02 1.75
N LYS A 42 0.81 11.22 2.18
CA LYS A 42 1.65 12.14 1.42
C LYS A 42 3.00 11.52 1.04
N ARG A 43 3.66 10.84 1.98
CA ARG A 43 4.97 10.20 1.76
C ARG A 43 4.89 8.99 0.83
N VAL A 44 3.83 8.19 0.96
CA VAL A 44 3.53 7.11 0.01
C VAL A 44 3.37 7.68 -1.39
N GLU A 45 2.53 8.70 -1.57
CA GLU A 45 2.30 9.32 -2.87
C GLU A 45 3.57 9.92 -3.48
N LYS A 46 4.46 10.51 -2.66
CA LYS A 46 5.75 11.02 -3.10
C LYS A 46 6.67 9.94 -3.68
N THR A 47 6.52 8.69 -3.22
CA THR A 47 7.36 7.56 -3.68
C THR A 47 6.85 6.95 -4.99
N LEU A 48 5.59 7.19 -5.32
CA LEU A 48 4.98 6.79 -6.59
C LEU A 48 5.24 7.88 -7.63
N ASN A 49 5.73 7.51 -8.82
CA ASN A 49 5.99 8.50 -9.89
C ASN A 49 4.66 8.98 -10.49
N ASN A 50 4.56 10.25 -10.90
CA ASN A 50 3.36 10.82 -11.52
C ASN A 50 3.17 10.41 -13.00
N GLU A 51 4.14 9.70 -13.59
CA GLU A 51 4.12 9.30 -15.00
C GLU A 51 3.41 7.96 -15.26
N SER A 52 2.87 7.34 -14.21
CA SER A 52 2.19 6.04 -14.22
C SER A 52 0.71 6.15 -13.88
N GLU A 53 -0.05 5.07 -14.11
CA GLU A 53 -1.46 5.06 -13.73
C GLU A 53 -1.61 4.81 -12.23
N LYS A 54 -2.44 5.63 -11.59
CA LYS A 54 -2.78 5.52 -10.16
C LYS A 54 -4.29 5.55 -9.98
N ILE A 55 -4.86 4.49 -9.44
CA ILE A 55 -6.29 4.41 -9.07
C ILE A 55 -6.38 4.56 -7.55
N ILE A 56 -7.16 5.52 -7.07
CA ILE A 56 -7.34 5.77 -5.63
C ILE A 56 -8.80 5.63 -5.25
N CYS A 57 -9.08 4.83 -4.22
CA CYS A 57 -10.38 4.74 -3.57
C CYS A 57 -10.27 5.07 -2.08
N ILE A 58 -11.20 5.89 -1.57
CA ILE A 58 -11.25 6.31 -0.16
C ILE A 58 -12.55 5.83 0.45
N GLY A 59 -12.48 5.22 1.64
CA GLY A 59 -13.66 4.65 2.27
C GLY A 59 -13.55 4.43 3.77
N LYS A 60 -14.48 3.62 4.26
CA LYS A 60 -14.57 3.10 5.63
C LYS A 60 -14.93 1.62 5.53
N GLY A 61 -14.79 0.87 6.63
CA GLY A 61 -15.14 -0.54 6.61
C GLY A 61 -14.92 -1.23 7.94
N GLU A 62 -14.76 -2.54 7.88
CA GLU A 62 -14.48 -3.40 9.02
C GLU A 62 -13.58 -4.56 8.62
N ILE A 63 -12.80 -5.04 9.58
CA ILE A 63 -11.99 -6.24 9.43
C ILE A 63 -12.75 -7.36 10.13
N ILE A 64 -13.19 -8.34 9.34
CA ILE A 64 -13.85 -9.55 9.82
C ILE A 64 -12.84 -10.68 9.69
N ASP A 65 -12.52 -11.33 10.81
CA ASP A 65 -11.68 -12.51 10.83
C ASP A 65 -12.51 -13.70 11.29
N SER A 66 -12.54 -14.75 10.47
CA SER A 66 -13.25 -15.99 10.75
C SER A 66 -14.73 -15.78 11.13
N GLY A 67 -15.39 -14.80 10.49
CA GLY A 67 -16.79 -14.44 10.72
C GLY A 67 -17.05 -13.51 11.90
N ALA A 68 -16.03 -13.17 12.70
CA ALA A 68 -16.13 -12.22 13.80
C ALA A 68 -15.56 -10.86 13.42
N LYS A 69 -16.31 -9.78 13.67
CA LYS A 69 -15.80 -8.42 13.54
C LYS A 69 -14.68 -8.19 14.55
N GLN A 70 -13.46 -8.03 14.06
CA GLN A 70 -12.28 -7.76 14.88
C GLN A 70 -12.06 -6.26 15.06
N PHE A 71 -12.17 -5.50 13.96
CA PHE A 71 -11.81 -4.09 13.96
C PHE A 71 -12.72 -3.23 13.08
N GLU A 72 -12.85 -1.95 13.43
CA GLU A 72 -13.48 -0.93 12.60
C GLU A 72 -12.41 -0.16 11.81
N ILE A 73 -12.66 0.11 10.52
CA ILE A 73 -11.82 0.98 9.70
C ILE A 73 -12.50 2.34 9.56
N LYS A 74 -11.94 3.35 10.24
CA LYS A 74 -12.48 4.72 10.28
C LYS A 74 -12.17 5.55 9.04
N LYS A 75 -11.03 5.25 8.41
CA LYS A 75 -10.59 5.83 7.15
C LYS A 75 -9.74 4.79 6.44
N ALA A 76 -10.04 4.55 5.19
CA ALA A 76 -9.31 3.65 4.32
C ALA A 76 -8.87 4.41 3.08
N VAL A 77 -7.64 4.19 2.63
CA VAL A 77 -7.19 4.57 1.30
C VAL A 77 -6.63 3.33 0.63
N PHE A 78 -7.18 3.01 -0.53
CA PHE A 78 -6.73 1.94 -1.42
C PHE A 78 -6.10 2.61 -2.63
N MET A 79 -4.89 2.17 -3.00
CA MET A 79 -4.22 2.64 -4.19
C MET A 79 -3.78 1.44 -5.02
N GLU A 80 -4.08 1.51 -6.31
CA GLU A 80 -3.44 0.67 -7.31
C GLU A 80 -2.51 1.55 -8.11
N TYR A 81 -1.27 1.11 -8.28
CA TYR A 81 -0.26 1.83 -9.02
C TYR A 81 0.37 0.91 -10.05
N TYR A 82 0.40 1.35 -11.29
CA TYR A 82 0.80 0.57 -12.44
C TYR A 82 1.95 1.25 -13.17
N ASP A 83 3.17 0.77 -12.91
CA ASP A 83 4.39 1.23 -13.58
C ASP A 83 4.58 0.46 -14.89
N TYR A 84 3.98 0.99 -15.95
CA TYR A 84 3.97 0.30 -17.25
C TYR A 84 5.36 -0.06 -17.77
N PRO A 85 6.38 0.83 -17.72
CA PRO A 85 7.72 0.53 -18.25
C PRO A 85 8.41 -0.66 -17.60
N SER A 86 8.11 -0.94 -16.33
CA SER A 86 8.72 -2.06 -15.59
C SER A 86 7.76 -3.25 -15.43
N THR A 87 6.56 -3.20 -16.02
CA THR A 87 5.49 -4.19 -15.82
C THR A 87 5.19 -4.47 -14.33
N THR A 88 5.34 -3.45 -13.48
CA THR A 88 5.16 -3.59 -12.03
C THR A 88 3.79 -3.07 -11.61
N ALA A 89 3.05 -3.90 -10.88
CA ALA A 89 1.82 -3.50 -10.20
C ALA A 89 2.05 -3.41 -8.68
N VAL A 90 1.60 -2.33 -8.06
CA VAL A 90 1.70 -2.09 -6.62
C VAL A 90 0.31 -1.81 -6.04
N PHE A 91 -0.12 -2.64 -5.11
CA PHE A 91 -1.39 -2.50 -4.38
C PHE A 91 -1.11 -2.02 -2.96
N ILE A 92 -1.62 -0.85 -2.61
CA ILE A 92 -1.36 -0.21 -1.32
C ILE A 92 -2.68 -0.03 -0.58
N ARG A 93 -2.70 -0.43 0.68
CA ARG A 93 -3.86 -0.32 1.57
C ARG A 93 -3.44 0.35 2.85
N LEU A 94 -3.99 1.53 3.12
CA LEU A 94 -3.75 2.30 4.32
C LEU A 94 -5.05 2.39 5.12
N TYR A 95 -5.04 1.84 6.33
CA TYR A 95 -6.21 1.82 7.21
C TYR A 95 -5.94 2.54 8.50
N LYS A 96 -6.85 3.46 8.88
CA LYS A 96 -6.98 3.95 10.24
C LYS A 96 -7.96 3.02 10.96
N ILE A 97 -7.41 2.17 11.81
CA ILE A 97 -8.14 1.10 12.49
C ILE A 97 -8.50 1.55 13.91
N ARG A 98 -9.70 1.18 14.36
CA ARG A 98 -10.19 1.40 15.73
C ARG A 98 -10.70 0.11 16.37
N ASN A 99 -10.25 -0.12 17.60
CA ASN A 99 -10.92 -0.96 18.59
C ASN A 99 -10.99 -0.21 19.95
N LYS A 100 -10.40 -0.77 21.02
CA LYS A 100 -10.03 -0.08 22.26
C LYS A 100 -8.98 1.03 22.06
N LYS A 101 -8.17 0.94 21.01
CA LYS A 101 -7.15 1.92 20.61
C LYS A 101 -7.31 2.25 19.13
N GLU A 102 -6.69 3.35 18.69
CA GLU A 102 -6.55 3.69 17.28
C GLU A 102 -5.10 3.58 16.84
N TRP A 103 -4.89 2.98 15.67
CA TRP A 103 -3.59 2.90 15.01
C TRP A 103 -3.79 2.89 13.50
N ILE A 104 -2.68 2.91 12.78
CA ILE A 104 -2.67 2.82 11.33
C ILE A 104 -1.93 1.57 10.91
N SER A 105 -2.46 0.88 9.91
CA SER A 105 -1.76 -0.21 9.23
C SER A 105 -1.61 0.12 7.75
N LEU A 106 -0.40 -0.06 7.24
CA LEU A 106 -0.08 0.00 5.83
C LEU A 106 0.26 -1.41 5.35
N TYR A 107 -0.38 -1.83 4.26
CA TYR A 107 -0.06 -3.05 3.54
C TYR A 107 0.29 -2.70 2.10
N ILE A 108 1.33 -3.33 1.58
CA ILE A 108 1.82 -3.12 0.22
C ILE A 108 2.01 -4.51 -0.40
N ASP A 109 1.41 -4.77 -1.55
CA ASP A 109 1.77 -5.91 -2.40
C ASP A 109 2.38 -5.36 -3.68
N GLU A 110 3.60 -5.77 -4.00
CA GLU A 110 4.29 -5.44 -5.24
C GLU A 110 4.47 -6.72 -6.04
N ASN A 111 3.89 -6.71 -7.24
CA ASN A 111 4.09 -7.72 -8.26
C ASN A 111 4.95 -7.11 -9.38
N PRO A 112 6.25 -7.45 -9.45
CA PRO A 112 7.15 -6.86 -10.44
C PRO A 112 6.94 -7.37 -11.85
N ILE A 113 6.21 -8.48 -12.02
CA ILE A 113 5.94 -9.12 -13.32
C ILE A 113 4.43 -9.36 -13.40
N THR A 114 3.69 -8.28 -13.58
CA THR A 114 2.24 -8.32 -13.58
C THR A 114 1.66 -8.84 -14.89
N PRO A 115 0.60 -9.68 -14.86
CA PRO A 115 -0.12 -10.08 -16.06
C PRO A 115 -1.19 -9.06 -16.51
N TRP A 116 -1.35 -7.96 -15.79
CA TRP A 116 -2.37 -6.94 -16.09
C TRP A 116 -2.13 -6.21 -17.43
N TRP A 117 -0.88 -6.19 -17.91
CA TRP A 117 -0.50 -5.73 -19.24
C TRP A 117 0.80 -6.36 -19.68
N SER A 118 1.04 -6.35 -20.97
CA SER A 118 2.32 -6.71 -21.60
C SER A 118 3.11 -5.48 -22.01
N GLU A 119 4.41 -5.65 -22.24
CA GLU A 119 5.23 -4.64 -22.92
C GLU A 119 4.66 -4.31 -24.32
N GLU A 120 4.05 -5.27 -25.02
CA GLU A 120 3.48 -5.03 -26.35
C GLU A 120 2.24 -4.11 -26.30
N GLU A 121 1.39 -4.24 -25.28
CA GLU A 121 0.18 -3.43 -25.12
C GLU A 121 0.47 -1.97 -24.75
N ARG A 122 1.62 -1.68 -24.13
CA ARG A 122 1.92 -0.35 -23.55
C ARG A 122 3.29 0.24 -23.90
N GLY A 123 4.23 -0.56 -24.37
CA GLY A 123 5.59 -0.18 -24.79
C GLY A 123 5.70 0.29 -26.25
N GLY A 124 4.59 0.31 -26.99
CA GLY A 124 4.49 0.93 -28.33
C GLY A 124 4.21 2.43 -28.33
N ARG A 125 4.67 3.18 -27.32
CA ARG A 125 4.58 4.65 -27.28
C ARG A 125 5.96 5.30 -27.34
#